data_AF-K6ZBV6-F1
#
_entry.id   AF-K6ZBV6-F1
#
_cell.length_a   1.000
_cell.length_b   1.000
_cell.length_c   1.000
_cell.angle_alpha   90.00
_cell.angle_beta   90.00
_cell.angle_gamma   90.00
#
_symmetry.space_group_name_H-M   'P 1'
#
loop_
_entity.id
_entity.type
_entity.pdbx_description
1 polymer ?
#
loop_
_entity_poly.entity_id
_entity_poly.type
_entity_poly.pdbx_seq_one_letter_code
_entity_poly.pdbx_strand_id
1 'polypeptide(L)'
;MEALNGAHFANKTLMAGFTTVRDLGGNPEAIYALRDAVGKRLIPGPRIFSAGSALSATGGHGDIDGVKPQLLKLWTPETICDSPYGCRKATRNAIKMGAD
;
A
#
# COMPACT_ATOMS: atom_id res chain seq x y z
N MET A 1 -1.80 13.01 -5.74
CA MET A 1 -1.86 13.72 -4.44
C MET A 1 -1.72 12.79 -3.22
N GLU A 2 -1.66 11.46 -3.39
CA GLU A 2 -1.63 10.52 -2.27
C GLU A 2 -0.49 10.77 -1.27
N ALA A 3 0.73 11.06 -1.74
CA ALA A 3 1.85 11.38 -0.85
C ALA A 3 1.61 12.62 0.03
N LEU A 4 1.08 13.71 -0.54
CA LEU A 4 0.80 14.95 0.21
C LEU A 4 -0.35 14.77 1.19
N ASN A 5 -1.42 14.09 0.77
CA ASN A 5 -2.54 13.74 1.65
C ASN A 5 -2.08 12.79 2.76
N GLY A 6 -1.23 11.81 2.44
CA GLY A 6 -0.64 10.87 3.39
C GLY A 6 0.16 11.59 4.48
N ALA A 7 0.99 12.57 4.12
CA ALA A 7 1.72 13.38 5.10
C ALA A 7 0.79 14.18 6.01
N HIS A 8 -0.27 14.79 5.45
CA HIS A 8 -1.28 15.50 6.22
C HIS A 8 -1.98 14.57 7.23
N PHE A 9 -2.42 13.38 6.80
CA PHE A 9 -3.10 12.42 7.66
C PHE A 9 -2.18 11.73 8.66
N ALA A 10 -0.91 11.50 8.34
CA ALA A 10 0.09 10.99 9.29
C ALA A 10 0.25 11.95 10.48
N ASN A 11 0.38 13.26 10.21
CA ASN A 11 0.44 14.26 11.28
C ASN A 11 -0.86 14.30 12.09
N LYS A 12 -2.03 14.30 11.42
CA LYS A 12 -3.32 14.28 12.11
C LYS A 12 -3.48 13.05 13.02
N THR A 13 -3.03 11.90 12.56
CA THR A 13 -3.07 10.63 13.31
C THR A 13 -2.16 10.68 14.53
N LEU A 14 -0.95 11.23 14.38
CA LEU A 14 -0.04 11.46 15.51
C LEU A 14 -0.64 12.40 16.55
N MET A 15 -1.23 13.52 16.11
CA MET A 15 -1.88 14.49 16.99
C MET A 15 -3.13 13.94 17.70
N ALA A 16 -3.73 12.87 17.17
CA ALA A 16 -4.79 12.12 17.84
C ALA A 16 -4.27 11.13 18.90
N GLY A 17 -2.94 11.03 19.10
CA GLY A 17 -2.31 10.21 20.13
C GLY A 17 -1.82 8.84 19.66
N PHE A 18 -2.04 8.47 18.39
CA PHE A 18 -1.53 7.22 17.84
C PHE A 18 -0.05 7.39 17.47
N THR A 19 0.81 6.56 18.05
CA THR A 19 2.27 6.64 17.84
C THR A 19 2.81 5.53 16.94
N THR A 20 2.01 4.51 16.61
CA THR A 20 2.34 3.44 15.66
C THR A 20 1.07 2.98 14.95
N VAL A 21 1.17 2.72 13.65
CA VAL A 21 0.07 2.24 12.80
C VAL A 21 0.56 1.13 11.87
N ARG A 22 -0.37 0.28 11.42
CA ARG A 22 -0.14 -0.68 10.33
C ARG A 22 -1.09 -0.37 9.18
N ASP A 23 -0.53 0.05 8.06
CA ASP A 23 -1.22 0.23 6.79
C ASP A 23 -1.49 -1.13 6.15
N LEU A 24 -2.73 -1.34 5.68
CA LEU A 24 -3.23 -2.63 5.23
C LEU A 24 -3.40 -2.72 3.71
N GLY A 25 -3.08 -1.64 2.98
CA GLY A 25 -3.33 -1.56 1.55
C GLY A 25 -3.34 -0.13 1.05
N GLY A 26 -2.53 0.14 0.04
CA GLY A 26 -2.51 1.42 -0.66
C GLY A 26 -1.58 1.39 -1.87
N ASN A 27 -1.32 2.55 -2.45
CA ASN A 27 -0.25 2.70 -3.43
C ASN A 27 1.12 2.43 -2.76
N PRO A 28 1.86 1.38 -3.16
CA PRO A 28 3.10 0.98 -2.50
C PRO A 28 4.13 2.10 -2.43
N GLU A 29 4.36 2.79 -3.54
CA GLU A 29 5.40 3.82 -3.63
C GLU A 29 5.14 4.97 -2.66
N ALA A 30 3.88 5.43 -2.59
CA ALA A 30 3.48 6.52 -1.71
C ALA A 30 3.59 6.13 -0.22
N ILE A 31 3.07 4.96 0.17
CA ILE A 31 3.08 4.55 1.58
C ILE A 31 4.47 4.20 2.08
N TYR A 32 5.33 3.58 1.25
CA TYR A 32 6.71 3.30 1.61
C TYR A 32 7.51 4.59 1.76
N ALA A 33 7.35 5.56 0.86
CA ALA A 33 7.99 6.86 0.98
C ALA A 33 7.54 7.59 2.25
N LEU A 34 6.25 7.54 2.60
CA LEU A 34 5.71 8.12 3.82
C LEU A 34 6.30 7.46 5.07
N ARG A 35 6.28 6.12 5.13
CA ARG A 35 6.89 5.33 6.22
C ARG A 35 8.35 5.72 6.42
N ASP A 36 9.13 5.71 5.35
CA ASP A 36 10.56 5.97 5.41
C ASP A 36 10.85 7.41 5.81
N ALA A 37 10.06 8.38 5.33
CA ALA A 37 10.19 9.78 5.72
C ALA A 37 9.86 10.00 7.20
N VAL A 38 8.82 9.36 7.74
CA VAL A 38 8.52 9.38 9.18
C VAL A 38 9.64 8.70 9.98
N GLY A 39 10.12 7.54 9.53
CA GLY A 39 11.22 6.81 10.16
C GLY A 39 12.52 7.62 10.22
N LYS A 40 12.79 8.41 9.20
CA LYS A 40 13.91 9.37 9.12
C LYS A 40 13.63 10.71 9.83
N ARG A 41 12.45 10.89 10.42
CA ARG A 41 11.98 12.12 11.08
C ARG A 41 11.97 13.36 10.17
N LEU A 42 11.81 13.16 8.86
CA LEU A 42 11.68 14.26 7.89
C LEU A 42 10.30 14.91 7.95
N ILE A 43 9.29 14.15 8.36
CA ILE A 43 7.91 14.60 8.55
C ILE A 43 7.34 14.01 9.86
N PRO A 44 6.44 14.73 10.56
CA PRO A 44 5.78 14.22 11.74
C PRO A 44 4.73 13.14 11.38
N GLY A 45 4.75 12.02 12.09
CA GLY A 45 3.78 10.95 11.95
C GLY A 45 4.02 9.80 12.94
N PRO A 46 3.07 8.85 13.08
CA PRO A 46 3.29 7.61 13.82
C PRO A 46 4.31 6.72 13.10
N ARG A 47 4.99 5.82 13.82
CA ARG A 47 5.75 4.74 13.17
C ARG A 47 4.80 3.93 12.29
N ILE A 48 5.18 3.68 11.04
CA ILE A 48 4.34 2.98 10.07
C ILE A 48 4.93 1.59 9.78
N PHE A 49 4.09 0.57 9.83
CA PHE A 49 4.28 -0.69 9.12
C PHE A 49 3.37 -0.69 7.90
N SER A 50 3.82 -1.16 6.74
CA SER A 50 3.07 -1.09 5.49
C SER A 50 3.05 -2.42 4.75
N ALA A 51 1.83 -2.87 4.45
CA ALA A 51 1.59 -4.00 3.57
C ALA A 51 1.83 -3.67 2.07
N GLY A 52 1.91 -2.39 1.71
CA GLY A 52 1.96 -1.94 0.32
C GLY A 52 0.64 -2.23 -0.41
N SER A 53 0.70 -2.90 -1.55
CA SER A 53 -0.50 -3.29 -2.29
C SER A 53 -1.08 -4.59 -1.74
N ALA A 54 -2.39 -4.63 -1.55
CA ALA A 54 -3.08 -5.81 -1.05
C ALA A 54 -3.02 -6.97 -2.07
N LEU A 55 -2.95 -8.20 -1.57
CA LEU A 55 -3.17 -9.41 -2.37
C LEU A 55 -4.69 -9.62 -2.53
N SER A 56 -5.13 -9.91 -3.76
CA SER A 56 -6.54 -10.24 -4.03
C SER A 56 -6.66 -11.24 -5.17
N ALA A 57 -7.81 -11.92 -5.26
CA ALA A 57 -8.16 -12.74 -6.42
C ALA A 57 -8.68 -11.87 -7.57
N THR A 58 -8.66 -12.40 -8.79
CA THR A 58 -9.27 -11.73 -9.96
C THR A 58 -10.74 -11.43 -9.68
N GLY A 59 -11.16 -10.17 -9.88
CA GLY A 59 -12.51 -9.70 -9.54
C GLY A 59 -12.82 -9.61 -8.04
N GLY A 60 -11.80 -9.75 -7.18
CA GLY A 60 -11.91 -9.57 -5.74
C GLY A 60 -11.83 -8.11 -5.31
N HIS A 61 -11.93 -7.86 -4.01
CA HIS A 61 -11.99 -6.50 -3.45
C HIS A 61 -10.77 -5.61 -3.77
N GLY A 62 -9.61 -6.21 -4.03
CA GLY A 62 -8.38 -5.49 -4.38
C GLY A 62 -8.11 -5.38 -5.88
N ASP A 63 -8.98 -5.95 -6.73
CA ASP A 63 -8.89 -5.83 -8.18
C ASP A 63 -9.75 -4.66 -8.68
N ILE A 64 -9.50 -4.22 -9.92
CA ILE A 64 -10.27 -3.17 -10.57
C ILE A 64 -11.25 -3.83 -11.55
N ASP A 65 -12.51 -3.41 -11.50
CA ASP A 65 -13.58 -3.86 -12.37
C ASP A 65 -14.38 -2.69 -12.98
N GLY A 66 -15.37 -2.99 -13.82
CA GLY A 66 -16.33 -1.99 -14.32
C GLY A 66 -15.79 -0.94 -15.30
N VAL A 67 -14.54 -1.05 -15.75
CA VAL A 67 -13.90 -0.09 -16.67
C VAL A 67 -13.55 -0.71 -18.03
N LYS A 68 -13.16 0.13 -18.99
CA LYS A 68 -12.77 -0.31 -20.35
C LYS A 68 -11.60 -1.32 -20.28
N PRO A 69 -11.51 -2.32 -21.17
CA PRO A 69 -10.47 -3.35 -21.13
C PRO A 69 -9.03 -2.81 -21.10
N GLN A 70 -8.78 -1.69 -21.77
CA GLN A 70 -7.46 -1.05 -21.77
C GLN A 70 -7.07 -0.49 -20.39
N LEU A 71 -8.06 -0.04 -19.61
CA LEU A 71 -7.85 0.49 -18.26
C LEU A 71 -7.69 -0.63 -17.24
N LEU A 72 -8.42 -1.74 -17.38
CA LEU A 72 -8.21 -2.95 -16.56
C LEU A 72 -6.73 -3.36 -16.61
N LYS A 73 -6.17 -3.50 -17.81
CA LYS A 73 -4.76 -3.88 -17.99
C LYS A 73 -3.77 -2.88 -17.35
N LEU A 74 -4.13 -1.60 -17.26
CA LEU A 74 -3.25 -0.56 -16.72
C LEU A 74 -3.35 -0.44 -15.19
N TRP A 75 -4.53 -0.71 -14.62
CA TRP A 75 -4.82 -0.43 -13.21
C TRP A 75 -4.90 -1.68 -12.33
N THR A 76 -5.03 -2.88 -12.91
CA THR A 76 -4.96 -4.14 -12.15
C THR A 76 -3.57 -4.25 -11.48
N PRO A 77 -3.53 -4.35 -10.13
CA PRO A 77 -2.27 -4.50 -9.41
C PRO A 77 -1.54 -5.80 -9.75
N GLU A 78 -0.20 -5.78 -9.72
CA GLU A 78 0.61 -7.02 -9.87
C GLU A 78 0.42 -8.03 -8.73
N THR A 79 -0.24 -7.62 -7.65
CA THR A 79 -0.58 -8.43 -6.48
C THR A 79 -1.86 -9.25 -6.66
N ILE A 80 -2.57 -9.10 -7.78
CA ILE A 80 -3.69 -9.99 -8.13
C ILE A 80 -3.18 -11.40 -8.44
N CYS A 81 -3.77 -12.39 -7.78
CA CYS A 81 -3.34 -13.78 -7.85
C CYS A 81 -4.48 -14.77 -7.58
N ASP A 82 -4.55 -15.85 -8.37
CA ASP A 82 -5.66 -16.82 -8.26
C ASP A 82 -5.21 -18.21 -7.80
N SER A 83 -3.90 -18.48 -7.82
CA SER A 83 -3.35 -19.79 -7.46
C SER A 83 -2.41 -19.73 -6.26
N PRO A 84 -2.23 -20.82 -5.50
CA PRO A 84 -1.28 -20.86 -4.38
C PRO A 84 0.14 -20.45 -4.76
N TYR A 85 0.61 -20.84 -5.95
CA TYR A 85 1.94 -20.47 -6.45
C TYR A 85 1.99 -19.01 -6.92
N GLY A 86 0.93 -18.52 -7.58
CA GLY A 86 0.79 -17.12 -7.96
C GLY A 86 0.83 -16.20 -6.75
N CYS A 87 0.01 -16.48 -5.73
CA CYS A 87 -0.03 -15.67 -4.52
C CYS A 87 1.27 -15.74 -3.71
N ARG A 88 1.96 -16.89 -3.72
CA ARG A 88 3.32 -16.98 -3.14
C ARG A 88 4.32 -16.08 -3.86
N LYS A 89 4.28 -16.02 -5.19
CA LYS A 89 5.13 -15.12 -5.98
C LYS A 89 4.79 -13.66 -5.69
N ALA A 90 3.51 -13.30 -5.69
CA ALA A 90 3.04 -11.95 -5.40
C ALA A 90 3.46 -11.50 -3.98
N THR A 91 3.31 -12.36 -2.98
CA THR A 91 3.79 -12.12 -1.61
C THR A 91 5.29 -11.83 -1.57
N ARG A 92 6.10 -12.66 -2.24
CA ARG A 92 7.56 -12.45 -2.31
C ARG A 92 7.91 -11.13 -3.00
N ASN A 93 7.14 -10.74 -4.02
CA ASN A 93 7.35 -9.47 -4.71
C ASN A 93 7.01 -8.28 -3.78
N ALA A 94 5.89 -8.33 -3.06
CA ALA A 94 5.53 -7.30 -2.09
C ALA A 94 6.63 -7.11 -1.03
N ILE A 95 7.15 -8.21 -0.45
CA ILE A 95 8.28 -8.18 0.48
C ILE A 95 9.53 -7.59 -0.17
N LYS A 96 9.87 -8.00 -1.40
CA LYS A 96 11.01 -7.46 -2.15
C LYS A 96 10.91 -5.94 -2.35
N MET A 97 9.70 -5.44 -2.57
CA MET A 97 9.42 -4.01 -2.74
C MET A 97 9.37 -3.24 -1.41
N GLY A 98 9.41 -3.94 -0.28
CA GLY A 98 9.57 -3.34 1.05
C GLY A 98 8.35 -3.44 1.95
N ALA A 99 7.37 -4.33 1.68
CA ALA A 99 6.28 -4.60 2.62
C ALA A 99 6.81 -5.25 3.93
N ASP A 100 6.18 -4.95 5.07
CA ASP A 100 6.53 -5.43 6.41
C ASP A 100 5.33 -5.87 7.29
#